data_AF-A0AAJ0HS27-F1
#
_entry.id   AF-A0AAJ0HS27-F1
#
_cell.length_a   1.000
_cell.length_b   1.000
_cell.length_c   1.000
_cell.angle_alpha   90.00
_cell.angle_beta   90.00
_cell.angle_gamma   90.00
#
_symmetry.space_group_name_H-M   'P 1'
#
loop_
_entity.id
_entity.type
_entity.pdbx_description
1 polymer ?
#
loop_
_entity_poly.entity_id
_entity_poly.type
_entity_poly.pdbx_seq_one_letter_code
_entity_poly.pdbx_strand_id
1 'polypeptide(L)'
;MRLGTGLSWLCLGLTGVSAQGVQDACPKNEIACHDVMNSSQCIEQIILERLSPLSKAALVKCVEHEGTASNLPGASKLCRCPGCHTTAINTVLAEMFPPPCS
;
A
#
# COMPACT_ATOMS: atom_id res chain seq x y z
N MET A 1 -40.10 49.15 -12.61
CA MET A 1 -41.07 48.08 -12.27
C MET A 1 -40.66 46.81 -13.01
N ARG A 2 -40.43 45.72 -12.25
CA ARG A 2 -40.49 44.27 -12.57
C ARG A 2 -39.70 43.77 -13.80
N LEU A 3 -38.54 43.11 -13.65
CA LEU A 3 -38.28 41.76 -13.10
C LEU A 3 -38.87 40.65 -13.98
N GLY A 4 -37.99 39.90 -14.66
CA GLY A 4 -38.30 38.72 -15.46
C GLY A 4 -37.12 37.77 -15.48
N THR A 5 -36.97 37.01 -14.39
CA THR A 5 -35.99 35.96 -14.12
C THR A 5 -36.04 34.82 -15.14
N GLY A 6 -34.97 34.65 -15.93
CA GLY A 6 -34.68 33.43 -16.66
C GLY A 6 -33.93 32.46 -15.75
N LEU A 7 -34.67 31.60 -15.03
CA LEU A 7 -34.12 30.60 -14.12
C LEU A 7 -33.58 29.42 -14.93
N SER A 8 -32.31 29.52 -15.36
CA SER A 8 -31.60 28.41 -15.98
C SER A 8 -31.21 27.39 -14.91
N TRP A 9 -31.98 26.28 -14.85
CA TRP A 9 -31.70 25.13 -14.00
C TRP A 9 -30.40 24.45 -14.46
N LEU A 10 -29.28 24.75 -13.79
CA LEU A 10 -28.09 23.92 -13.86
C LEU A 10 -28.37 22.61 -13.11
N CYS A 11 -28.64 21.54 -13.85
CA CYS A 11 -28.59 20.18 -13.33
C CYS A 11 -27.14 19.87 -12.93
N LEU A 12 -26.83 20.04 -11.64
CA LEU A 12 -25.64 19.48 -11.02
C LEU A 12 -25.73 17.95 -11.13
N GLY A 13 -25.07 17.38 -12.14
CA GLY A 13 -24.81 15.95 -12.22
C GLY A 13 -23.88 15.56 -11.07
N LEU A 14 -24.46 15.04 -10.00
CA LEU A 14 -23.75 14.31 -8.96
C LEU A 14 -23.17 13.04 -9.60
N THR A 15 -21.93 13.12 -10.09
CA THR A 15 -21.12 11.93 -10.36
C THR A 15 -20.79 11.30 -9.01
N GLY A 16 -21.65 10.39 -8.57
CA GLY A 16 -21.38 9.54 -7.41
C GLY A 16 -20.14 8.70 -7.68
N VAL A 17 -19.01 9.12 -7.12
CA VAL A 17 -17.81 8.27 -7.03
C VAL A 17 -18.20 7.09 -6.16
N SER A 18 -18.40 5.93 -6.78
CA SER A 18 -18.53 4.67 -6.05
C SER A 18 -17.17 4.37 -5.43
N ALA A 19 -16.98 4.77 -4.17
CA ALA A 19 -15.89 4.26 -3.35
C ALA A 19 -16.19 2.77 -3.12
N GLN A 20 -15.71 1.92 -4.03
CA GLN A 20 -15.65 0.48 -3.78
C GLN A 20 -14.86 0.31 -2.49
N GLY A 21 -15.51 -0.17 -1.44
CA GLY A 21 -14.88 -0.41 -0.14
C GLY A 21 -13.84 -1.51 -0.29
N VAL A 22 -12.63 -1.15 -0.72
CA VAL A 22 -11.46 -2.00 -0.64
C VAL A 22 -11.24 -2.24 0.85
N GLN A 23 -11.53 -3.47 1.29
CA GLN A 23 -11.21 -3.86 2.65
C GLN A 23 -9.70 -3.78 2.82
N ASP A 24 -9.26 -2.93 3.74
CA ASP A 24 -7.86 -2.80 4.11
C ASP A 24 -7.43 -4.08 4.84
N ALA A 25 -6.64 -4.90 4.15
CA ALA A 25 -6.17 -6.19 4.65
C ALA A 25 -4.85 -6.07 5.44
N CYS A 26 -4.28 -4.87 5.58
CA CYS A 26 -3.03 -4.67 6.29
C CYS A 26 -3.19 -4.87 7.81
N PRO A 27 -2.38 -5.71 8.47
CA PRO A 27 -2.43 -5.92 9.92
C PRO A 27 -1.80 -4.72 10.68
N LYS A 28 -2.52 -3.59 10.74
CA LYS A 28 -2.01 -2.35 11.35
C LYS A 28 -1.76 -2.44 12.87
N ASN A 29 -2.25 -3.48 13.52
CA ASN A 29 -1.95 -3.77 14.92
C ASN A 29 -0.57 -4.46 15.09
N GLU A 30 0.05 -4.95 14.02
CA GLU A 30 1.42 -5.47 14.06
C GLU A 30 2.44 -4.36 13.79
N ILE A 31 3.30 -4.09 14.78
CA ILE A 31 4.36 -3.08 14.67
C ILE A 31 5.30 -3.34 13.49
N ALA A 32 5.51 -4.60 13.11
CA ALA A 32 6.29 -4.95 11.92
C ALA A 32 5.67 -4.41 10.62
N CYS A 33 4.36 -4.27 10.55
CA CYS A 33 3.66 -3.77 9.36
C CYS A 33 3.74 -2.26 9.23
N HIS A 34 4.02 -1.54 10.32
CA HIS A 34 4.36 -0.13 10.24
C HIS A 34 5.67 0.07 9.46
N ASP A 35 6.67 -0.78 9.67
CA ASP A 35 7.92 -0.72 8.90
C ASP A 35 7.67 -0.97 7.42
N VAL A 36 6.89 -2.00 7.10
CA VAL A 36 6.52 -2.33 5.72
C VAL A 36 5.78 -1.17 5.04
N MET A 37 4.80 -0.56 5.71
CA MET A 37 4.07 0.59 5.20
C MET A 37 4.98 1.81 4.97
N ASN A 38 5.87 2.10 5.92
CA ASN A 38 6.80 3.23 5.85
C ASN A 38 7.85 3.05 4.75
N SER A 39 8.07 1.82 4.30
CA SER A 39 9.02 1.47 3.24
C SER A 39 8.38 1.28 1.86
N SER A 40 7.10 1.68 1.69
CA SER A 40 6.32 1.51 0.46
C SER A 40 7.02 2.00 -0.81
N GLN A 41 7.65 3.18 -0.76
CA GLN A 41 8.37 3.74 -1.91
C GLN A 41 9.56 2.84 -2.34
N CYS A 42 10.35 2.34 -1.40
CA CYS A 42 11.47 1.44 -1.71
C CYS A 42 10.97 0.12 -2.33
N ILE A 43 9.91 -0.45 -1.77
CA ILE A 43 9.32 -1.71 -2.25
C ILE A 43 8.75 -1.53 -3.66
N GLU A 44 8.03 -0.42 -3.91
CA GLU A 44 7.48 -0.08 -5.22
C GLU A 44 8.58 0.10 -6.28
N GLN A 45 9.66 0.81 -5.93
CA GLN A 45 10.80 1.02 -6.82
C GLN A 45 11.45 -0.29 -7.29
N ILE A 46 11.50 -1.30 -6.43
CA ILE A 46 12.07 -2.62 -6.76
C ILE A 46 11.07 -3.45 -7.58
N ILE A 47 9.80 -3.48 -7.17
CA ILE A 47 8.81 -4.40 -7.75
C ILE A 47 8.20 -3.87 -9.03
N LEU A 48 7.76 -2.60 -9.04
CA LEU A 48 7.06 -2.00 -10.17
C LEU A 48 8.01 -1.26 -11.09
N GLU A 49 8.86 -0.38 -10.54
CA GLU A 49 9.74 0.47 -11.36
C GLU A 49 11.02 -0.24 -11.82
N ARG A 50 11.32 -1.42 -11.25
CA ARG A 50 12.49 -2.26 -11.60
C ARG A 50 13.82 -1.52 -11.50
N LEU A 51 13.95 -0.57 -10.56
CA LEU A 51 15.19 0.20 -10.35
C LEU A 51 16.36 -0.65 -9.83
N SER A 52 16.08 -1.86 -9.35
CA SER A 52 17.09 -2.87 -9.04
C SER A 52 16.57 -4.28 -9.34
N PRO A 53 17.46 -5.30 -9.44
CA PRO A 53 17.03 -6.68 -9.61
C PRO A 53 16.11 -7.12 -8.46
N LEU A 54 14.94 -7.66 -8.81
CA LEU A 54 13.99 -8.20 -7.84
C LEU A 54 14.63 -9.38 -7.09
N SER A 55 14.97 -9.15 -5.83
CA SER A 55 15.61 -10.14 -4.96
C SER A 55 15.12 -9.99 -3.52
N LYS A 56 15.13 -11.10 -2.76
CA LYS A 56 14.73 -11.08 -1.35
C LYS A 56 15.58 -10.10 -0.55
N ALA A 57 16.89 -10.08 -0.80
CA ALA A 57 17.83 -9.20 -0.10
C ALA A 57 17.53 -7.71 -0.36
N ALA A 58 17.15 -7.33 -1.58
CA ALA A 58 16.80 -5.95 -1.89
C ALA A 58 15.51 -5.52 -1.17
N LEU A 59 14.49 -6.38 -1.16
CA LEU A 59 13.22 -6.11 -0.46
C LEU A 59 13.39 -6.07 1.07
N VAL A 60 14.20 -6.96 1.63
CA VAL A 60 14.51 -6.98 3.08
C VAL A 60 15.18 -5.67 3.50
N LYS A 61 16.13 -5.16 2.70
CA LYS A 61 16.79 -3.88 2.97
C LYS A 61 15.84 -2.68 2.99
N CYS A 62 14.70 -2.75 2.31
CA CYS A 62 13.70 -1.68 2.40
C CYS A 62 13.14 -1.54 3.82
N VAL A 63 13.07 -2.62 4.60
CA VAL A 63 12.39 -2.68 5.91
C VAL A 63 13.35 -2.97 7.07
N GLU A 64 14.64 -3.04 6.79
CA GLU A 64 15.74 -3.19 7.77
C GLU A 64 16.69 -1.99 7.63
N HIS A 65 16.35 -0.90 8.30
CA HIS A 65 17.19 0.29 8.40
C HIS A 65 17.15 0.84 9.82
N GLU A 66 18.07 1.75 10.13
CA GLU A 66 18.06 2.43 11.42
C GLU A 66 16.72 3.18 11.60
N GLY A 67 16.11 3.04 12.78
CA GLY A 67 14.84 3.68 13.10
C GLY A 67 13.58 2.90 12.69
N THR A 68 13.69 1.64 12.24
CA THR A 68 12.50 0.78 12.11
C THR A 68 11.85 0.52 13.47
N ALA A 69 10.53 0.50 13.51
CA ALA A 69 9.71 0.29 14.71
C ALA A 69 9.80 -1.13 15.28
N SER A 70 10.00 -2.15 14.43
CA SER A 70 10.12 -3.55 14.85
C SER A 70 11.56 -4.06 14.82
N ASN A 71 11.92 -4.87 15.81
CA ASN A 71 13.20 -5.61 15.88
C ASN A 71 13.17 -6.95 15.14
N LEU A 72 12.07 -7.30 14.45
CA LEU A 72 12.02 -8.53 13.66
C LEU A 72 12.94 -8.44 12.43
N PRO A 73 13.47 -9.57 11.95
CA PRO A 73 14.12 -9.61 10.64
C PRO A 73 13.15 -9.17 9.54
N GLY A 74 13.65 -8.48 8.52
CA GLY A 74 12.88 -7.90 7.44
C GLY A 74 12.11 -8.93 6.63
N ALA A 75 12.66 -10.13 6.46
CA ALA A 75 11.95 -11.24 5.83
C ALA A 75 10.68 -11.61 6.63
N SER A 76 10.79 -11.63 7.96
CA SER A 76 9.65 -11.88 8.85
C SER A 76 8.66 -10.73 8.81
N LYS A 77 9.11 -9.46 8.70
CA LYS A 77 8.22 -8.30 8.52
C LYS A 77 7.40 -8.42 7.22
N LEU A 78 8.06 -8.69 6.09
CA LEU A 78 7.40 -8.81 4.78
C LEU A 78 6.42 -9.99 4.72
N CYS A 79 6.77 -11.12 5.33
CA CYS A 79 5.89 -12.30 5.40
C CYS A 79 4.62 -12.06 6.22
N ARG A 80 4.71 -11.30 7.32
CA ARG A 80 3.61 -11.06 8.28
C ARG A 80 2.65 -9.96 7.88
N CYS A 81 2.96 -9.19 6.83
CA CYS A 81 2.22 -7.96 6.50
C CYS A 81 1.53 -8.04 5.14
N PRO A 82 0.63 -9.03 4.92
CA PRO A 82 -0.16 -9.08 3.70
C PRO A 82 -1.07 -7.85 3.61
N GLY A 83 -1.36 -7.39 2.40
CA GLY A 83 -2.36 -6.32 2.23
C GLY A 83 -1.87 -4.90 2.49
N CYS A 84 -0.62 -4.70 2.90
CA CYS A 84 -0.09 -3.37 3.23
C CYS A 84 0.32 -2.54 2.00
N HIS A 85 0.32 -3.13 0.80
CA HIS A 85 0.55 -2.44 -0.47
C HIS A 85 -0.56 -2.71 -1.48
N THR A 86 -0.36 -2.28 -2.74
CA THR A 86 -1.25 -2.65 -3.85
C THR A 86 -1.25 -4.16 -4.08
N THR A 87 -2.30 -4.68 -4.73
CA THR A 87 -2.42 -6.11 -5.07
C THR A 87 -1.18 -6.65 -5.78
N ALA A 88 -0.65 -5.91 -6.76
CA ALA A 88 0.53 -6.33 -7.52
C ALA A 88 1.77 -6.49 -6.63
N ILE A 89 2.01 -5.55 -5.72
CA ILE A 89 3.13 -5.62 -4.77
C ILE A 89 2.94 -6.78 -3.79
N ASN A 90 1.75 -6.91 -3.20
CA ASN A 90 1.49 -7.96 -2.21
C ASN A 90 1.61 -9.36 -2.82
N THR A 91 1.21 -9.56 -4.08
CA THR A 91 1.40 -10.85 -4.77
C THR A 91 2.89 -11.23 -4.82
N VAL A 92 3.75 -10.30 -5.22
CA VAL A 92 5.20 -10.55 -5.28
C VAL A 92 5.78 -10.79 -3.88
N LEU A 93 5.35 -10.01 -2.88
CA LEU A 93 5.78 -10.23 -1.50
C LEU A 93 5.36 -11.60 -0.98
N ALA A 94 4.13 -12.04 -1.25
CA ALA A 94 3.64 -13.35 -0.84
C ALA A 94 4.37 -14.51 -1.55
N GLU A 95 4.74 -14.34 -2.82
CA GLU A 95 5.53 -15.32 -3.56
C GLU A 95 6.97 -15.43 -3.02
N MET A 96 7.59 -14.29 -2.69
CA MET A 96 8.99 -14.25 -2.25
C MET A 96 9.16 -14.53 -0.75
N PHE A 97 8.15 -14.27 0.07
CA PHE A 97 8.15 -14.45 1.51
C PHE A 97 6.90 -15.22 1.98
N PRO A 98 6.72 -16.49 1.56
CA PRO A 98 5.57 -17.27 1.92
C PRO A 98 5.61 -17.70 3.40
N PRO A 99 4.46 -17.86 4.06
CA PRO A 99 4.41 -18.53 5.35
C PRO A 99 4.84 -20.01 5.25
N PRO A 100 5.34 -20.62 6.34
CA PRO A 100 5.52 -20.04 7.68
C PRO A 100 6.66 -19.01 7.72
N CYS A 101 6.42 -17.89 8.41
CA CYS A 101 7.42 -16.83 8.54
C CYS A 101 8.57 -17.32 9.44
N SER A 102 9.71 -17.66 8.84
CA SER A 102 10.94 -18.10 9.53
C SER A 102 12.05 -17.07 9.38
#